data_AF-A0A9E1R3X1-F1
#
_entry.id   AF-A0A9E1R3X1-F1
#
_cell.length_a   1.000
_cell.length_b   1.000
_cell.length_c   1.000
_cell.angle_alpha   90.00
_cell.angle_beta   90.00
_cell.angle_gamma   90.00
#
_symmetry.space_group_name_H-M   'P 1'
#
loop_
_entity.id
_entity.type
_entity.pdbx_description
1 polymer ?
#
loop_
_entity_poly.entity_id
_entity_poly.type
_entity_poly.pdbx_seq_one_letter_code
_entity_poly.pdbx_strand_id
1 'polypeptide(L)' 'MGATAISITHDIKSAKTIADRIAMLYGGKIIWTGTSKDLLKSDNPYVSQFVHGKTSGPIRLEGVKSKG' A
#
# COMPACT_ATOMS: atom_id res chain seq x y z
N MET A 1 20.47 13.25 -17.55
CA MET A 1 19.74 12.03 -17.96
C MET A 1 18.68 11.77 -16.89
N GLY A 2 17.42 11.61 -17.28
CA GLY A 2 16.34 11.25 -16.34
C GLY A 2 15.93 9.80 -16.58
N ALA A 3 15.81 9.02 -15.51
CA ALA A 3 15.28 7.67 -15.55
C ALA A 3 13.98 7.61 -14.74
N THR A 4 12.99 6.88 -15.25
CA THR A 4 11.75 6.58 -14.50
C THR A 4 11.80 5.12 -14.09
N ALA A 5 11.72 4.87 -12.79
CA ALA A 5 11.68 3.53 -12.22
C ALA A 5 10.32 3.29 -11.58
N ILE A 6 9.80 2.07 -11.73
CA ILE A 6 8.61 1.59 -11.04
C ILE A 6 9.04 0.43 -10.17
N SER A 7 8.72 0.51 -8.87
CA SER A 7 8.98 -0.56 -7.91
C SER A 7 7.66 -1.04 -7.33
N ILE A 8 7.51 -2.36 -7.24
CA ILE A 8 6.35 -3.02 -6.63
C ILE A 8 6.84 -3.71 -5.37
N THR A 9 6.33 -3.29 -4.22
CA THR A 9 6.72 -3.87 -2.92
C THR A 9 5.53 -3.85 -1.97
N HIS A 10 5.55 -4.77 -1.01
CA HIS A 10 4.66 -4.75 0.13
C HIS A 10 5.28 -4.05 1.35
N ASP A 11 6.58 -3.73 1.30
CA ASP A 11 7.28 -3.01 2.36
C ASP A 11 7.15 -1.49 2.17
N ILE A 12 6.41 -0.88 3.06
CA ILE A 12 6.10 0.56 3.05
C ILE A 12 7.31 1.39 3.44
N LYS A 13 8.24 0.89 4.25
CA LYS A 13 9.47 1.63 4.59
C LYS A 13 10.33 1.82 3.35
N SER A 14 10.51 0.74 2.57
CA SER A 14 11.20 0.79 1.28
C SER A 14 10.47 1.73 0.31
N ALA A 15 9.16 1.55 0.12
CA ALA A 15 8.37 2.39 -0.79
C ALA A 15 8.47 3.88 -0.46
N LYS A 16 8.41 4.25 0.83
CA LYS A 16 8.54 5.66 1.25
C LYS A 16 9.93 6.24 1.02
N THR A 17 10.97 5.42 1.08
CA THR A 17 12.36 5.87 0.94
C THR A 17 12.70 6.18 -0.52
N ILE A 18 12.18 5.39 -1.45
CA ILE A 18 12.60 5.45 -2.85
C ILE A 18 11.59 6.13 -3.79
N ALA A 19 10.33 6.28 -3.38
CA ALA A 19 9.26 6.72 -4.28
C ALA A 19 8.86 8.18 -4.07
N ASP A 20 8.79 8.93 -5.17
CA ASP A 20 8.17 10.26 -5.22
C ASP A 20 6.64 10.17 -5.16
N ARG A 21 6.07 9.14 -5.81
CA ARG A 21 4.64 8.87 -5.88
C ARG A 21 4.37 7.40 -5.58
N ILE A 22 3.26 7.15 -4.91
CA ILE A 22 2.80 5.81 -4.56
C ILE A 22 1.38 5.61 -5.07
N ALA A 23 1.11 4.43 -5.62
CA ALA A 23 -0.23 3.95 -5.93
C ALA A 23 -0.46 2.64 -5.16
N MET A 24 -1.61 2.52 -4.50
CA MET A 24 -2.00 1.31 -3.80
C MET A 24 -3.03 0.56 -4.65
N LEU A 25 -2.75 -0.73 -4.89
CA LEU A 25 -3.61 -1.62 -5.64
C LEU A 25 -4.34 -2.58 -4.70
N TYR A 26 -5.65 -2.76 -4.89
CA TYR A 26 -6.44 -3.80 -4.24
C TYR A 26 -7.52 -4.30 -5.19
N GLY A 27 -7.70 -5.63 -5.27
CA GLY A 27 -8.71 -6.24 -6.14
C GLY A 27 -8.56 -5.87 -7.63
N GLY A 28 -7.32 -5.69 -8.11
CA GLY A 28 -7.03 -5.27 -9.49
C GLY A 28 -7.32 -3.80 -9.79
N LYS A 29 -7.68 -2.99 -8.79
CA LYS A 29 -7.97 -1.56 -8.95
C LYS A 29 -6.99 -0.71 -8.14
N ILE A 30 -6.65 0.46 -8.67
CA ILE A 30 -5.94 1.47 -7.90
C ILE A 30 -6.96 2.10 -6.94
N ILE A 31 -6.76 1.89 -5.64
CA ILE A 31 -7.66 2.37 -4.59
C ILE A 31 -7.16 3.67 -3.93
N TRP A 32 -5.91 4.03 -4.16
CA TRP A 32 -5.32 5.27 -3.67
C TRP A 32 -4.08 5.65 -4.47
N THR A 33 -3.85 6.95 -4.65
CA THR A 33 -2.60 7.49 -5.20
C THR A 33 -2.22 8.78 -4.47
N GLY A 34 -0.93 9.04 -4.32
CA GLY A 34 -0.45 10.27 -3.67
C GLY A 34 1.08 10.29 -3.59
N THR A 35 1.62 11.27 -2.85
CA THR A 35 3.05 11.28 -2.53
C THR A 35 3.35 10.31 -1.40
N SER A 36 4.62 9.93 -1.23
CA SER A 36 5.06 9.13 -0.08
C SER A 36 4.76 9.77 1.28
N LYS A 37 4.64 11.12 1.33
CA LYS A 37 4.27 11.87 2.53
C LYS A 37 2.78 11.80 2.86
N ASP A 38 1.94 11.72 1.83
CA ASP A 38 0.48 11.67 1.99
C ASP A 38 -0.02 10.29 2.42
N LEU A 39 0.78 9.25 2.18
CA LEU A 39 0.43 7.86 2.51
C LEU A 39 0.06 7.70 3.99
N LEU A 40 0.81 8.31 4.90
CA LEU A 40 0.55 8.24 6.35
C LEU A 40 -0.65 9.08 6.82
N LYS A 41 -1.06 10.06 6.01
CA LYS A 41 -2.16 10.99 6.31
C LYS A 41 -3.47 10.58 5.65
N SER A 42 -3.47 9.44 4.95
CA SER A 42 -4.64 8.99 4.21
C SER A 42 -5.74 8.51 5.16
N ASP A 43 -6.93 9.09 5.01
CA ASP A 43 -8.15 8.62 5.67
C ASP A 43 -8.74 7.37 4.98
N ASN A 44 -8.10 6.87 3.91
CA ASN A 44 -8.55 5.66 3.25
C ASN A 44 -8.32 4.44 4.18
N PRO A 45 -9.37 3.70 4.56
CA PRO A 45 -9.26 2.60 5.52
C PRO A 45 -8.38 1.46 5.01
N TYR A 46 -8.30 1.22 3.69
CA TYR A 46 -7.40 0.23 3.11
C TYR A 46 -5.94 0.67 3.25
N VAL A 47 -5.65 1.93 2.94
CA VAL A 47 -4.30 2.49 3.09
C VAL A 47 -3.89 2.47 4.55
N SER A 48 -4.76 2.93 5.45
CA SER A 48 -4.52 2.91 6.89
C SER A 48 -4.25 1.49 7.41
N GLN A 49 -5.05 0.51 7.00
CA GLN A 49 -4.84 -0.88 7.41
C GLN A 49 -3.48 -1.40 6.96
N PHE A 50 -3.11 -1.18 5.69
CA PHE A 50 -1.85 -1.66 5.12
C PHE A 50 -0.63 -0.95 5.72
N VAL A 51 -0.68 0.38 5.81
CA VAL A 51 0.36 1.26 6.39
C VAL A 51 0.69 0.90 7.83
N HIS A 52 -0.32 0.61 8.62
CA HIS A 52 -0.16 0.33 10.04
C HIS A 52 -0.09 -1.18 10.35
N GLY A 53 -0.10 -2.05 9.33
CA GLY A 53 -0.09 -3.50 9.52
C GLY A 53 -1.27 -4.03 10.36
N LYS A 54 -2.43 -3.37 10.28
CA LYS A 54 -3.60 -3.76 11.09
C LYS A 54 -4.19 -5.06 10.56
N THR A 55 -4.47 -5.98 11.48
CA THR A 55 -5.16 -7.25 11.18
C THR A 55 -6.66 -7.06 10.95
N SER A 56 -7.22 -5.94 11.40
CA SER A 56 -8.61 -5.56 11.19
C SER A 56 -8.72 -4.42 10.18
N GLY A 57 -9.68 -4.53 9.27
CA GLY A 57 -10.01 -3.52 8.27
C GLY A 57 -10.62 -4.14 7.01
N PRO A 58 -10.78 -3.34 5.94
CA PRO A 58 -11.48 -3.78 4.74
C PRO A 58 -10.65 -4.69 3.81
N ILE A 59 -9.32 -4.75 3.97
CA ILE A 59 -8.47 -5.73 3.27
C ILE A 59 -8.72 -7.09 3.91
N ARG A 60 -9.43 -7.95 3.17
CA ARG A 60 -9.55 -9.37 3.48
C ARG A 60 -8.39 -10.13 2.85
N LEU A 61 -7.72 -10.94 3.66
CA LEU A 61 -6.78 -11.95 3.18
C LEU A 61 -7.59 -13.11 2.59
N GLU A 62 -8.06 -12.95 1.36
CA GLU A 62 -8.65 -14.07 0.64
C GLU A 62 -7.53 -15.05 0.27
N GLY A 63 -7.51 -16.22 0.92
CA GLY A 63 -6.55 -17.29 0.64
C GLY A 63 -5.77 -17.85 1.83
N VAL A 64 -5.84 -17.25 3.03
CA VAL A 64 -5.34 -17.92 4.24
C VAL A 64 -6.43 -18.86 4.75
N LYS A 65 -6.44 -20.11 4.26
CA LYS A 65 -7.12 -21.18 5.00
C LYS A 65 -6.50 -21.19 6.39
N SER A 66 -7.28 -20.84 7.41
CA SER A 66 -6.98 -21.22 8.78
C SER A 66 -6.84 -22.75 8.76
N LYS A 67 -5.60 -23.25 8.80
CA LYS A 67 -5.41 -24.65 9.20
C LYS A 67 -5.96 -24.73 10.63
N GLY A 68 -6.95 -25.60 10.80
CA GLY A 68 -7.52 -25.92 12.10
C GLY A 68 -6.51 -26.58 13.03
#